data_AF-A0A6N2IFF2-F1
#
_entry.id   AF-A0A6N2IFF2-F1
#
_cell.length_a   1.000
_cell.length_b   1.000
_cell.length_c   1.000
_cell.angle_alpha   90.00
_cell.angle_beta   90.00
_cell.angle_gamma   90.00
#
_symmetry.space_group_name_H-M   'P 1'
#
loop_
_entity.id
_entity.type
_entity.pdbx_description
1 polymer ?
#
loop_
_entity_poly.entity_id
_entity_poly.type
_entity_poly.pdbx_seq_one_letter_code
_entity_poly.pdbx_strand_id
1 'polypeptide(L)'
;MIELAEPVPPGSIQKLRDLLVRSSSHFEEKRVGEYDLNIHAESLGIADTGGIDGRRPVMVSLMGPGIGDEAVFEAEYADEVDQEPLIGFIPTHAVDVIAFCNRPVDHA
;
A
#
# COMPACT_ATOMS: atom_id res chain seq x y z
N MET A 1 -9.80 1.82 -26.50
CA MET A 1 -9.15 3.10 -26.17
C MET A 1 -9.12 3.15 -24.66
N ILE A 2 -7.94 3.09 -24.03
CA ILE A 2 -7.81 3.19 -22.57
C ILE A 2 -7.65 4.68 -22.28
N GLU A 3 -8.63 5.29 -21.60
CA GLU A 3 -8.45 6.66 -21.09
C GLU A 3 -7.37 6.62 -20.00
N LEU A 4 -6.28 7.34 -20.23
CA LEU A 4 -5.25 7.54 -19.21
C LEU A 4 -5.81 8.51 -18.17
N ALA A 5 -5.70 8.15 -16.90
CA ALA A 5 -6.05 9.05 -15.81
C ALA A 5 -5.24 10.35 -15.91
N GLU A 6 -5.87 11.48 -15.57
CA GLU A 6 -5.17 12.75 -15.50
C GLU A 6 -4.02 12.68 -14.47
N PRO A 7 -2.89 13.37 -14.73
CA PRO A 7 -1.77 13.39 -13.79
C PRO A 7 -2.23 13.97 -12.44
N VAL A 8 -1.86 13.27 -11.36
CA VAL A 8 -2.20 13.71 -10.01
C VAL A 8 -1.59 15.09 -9.74
N PRO A 9 -2.39 16.08 -9.28
CA PRO A 9 -1.86 17.42 -9.03
C PRO A 9 -0.70 17.43 -8.02
N PRO A 10 0.38 18.21 -8.24
CA PRO A 10 1.54 18.26 -7.34
C PRO A 10 1.18 18.57 -5.88
N GLY A 11 0.18 19.44 -5.66
CA GLY A 11 -0.31 19.76 -4.32
C GLY A 11 -0.98 18.59 -3.60
N SER A 12 -1.58 17.66 -4.34
CA SER A 12 -2.16 16.43 -3.76
C SER A 12 -1.06 15.45 -3.37
N ILE A 13 -0.02 15.32 -4.20
CA ILE A 13 1.17 14.52 -3.88
C ILE A 13 1.86 15.05 -2.62
N GLN A 14 2.03 16.37 -2.50
CA GLN A 14 2.62 16.98 -1.32
C GLN A 14 1.80 16.71 -0.05
N LYS A 15 0.47 16.86 -0.12
CA LYS A 15 -0.43 16.55 1.01
C LYS A 15 -0.33 15.08 1.43
N LEU A 16 -0.27 14.16 0.47
CA LEU A 16 -0.08 12.74 0.74
C LEU A 16 1.26 12.49 1.42
N ARG A 17 2.35 13.10 0.93
CA ARG A 17 3.67 13.00 1.54
C ARG A 17 3.68 13.50 2.99
N ASP A 18 3.11 14.66 3.24
CA ASP A 18 3.05 15.24 4.59
C ASP A 18 2.24 14.35 5.55
N LEU A 19 1.14 13.76 5.07
CA LEU A 19 0.36 12.78 5.81
C LEU A 19 1.19 11.55 6.15
N LEU A 20 1.86 10.94 5.17
CA LEU A 20 2.67 9.74 5.35
C LEU A 20 3.81 9.97 6.33
N VAL A 21 4.50 11.11 6.26
CA VAL A 21 5.60 11.47 7.18
C VAL A 21 5.08 11.62 8.62
N ARG A 22 3.95 12.30 8.80
CA ARG A 22 3.35 12.44 10.13
C ARG A 22 2.90 11.10 10.67
N SER A 23 2.23 10.29 9.86
CA SER A 23 1.78 8.95 10.25
C SER A 23 2.96 8.04 10.59
N SER A 24 4.04 8.10 9.82
CA SER A 24 5.20 7.24 10.04
C SER A 24 5.98 7.60 11.31
N SER A 25 5.94 8.86 11.73
CA SER A 25 6.58 9.31 12.97
C SER A 25 6.02 8.68 14.26
N HIS A 26 4.86 8.04 14.18
CA HIS A 26 4.25 7.30 15.28
C HIS A 26 4.71 5.84 15.38
N PHE A 27 5.51 5.34 14.43
CA PHE A 27 6.10 4.01 14.52
C PHE A 27 7.46 4.08 15.20
N GLU A 28 7.56 3.42 16.36
CA GLU A 28 8.79 3.40 17.17
C GLU A 28 9.85 2.44 16.63
N GLU A 29 9.44 1.45 15.82
CA GLU A 29 10.33 0.44 15.24
C GLU A 29 10.06 0.27 13.74
N LYS A 30 11.14 0.04 12.98
CA LYS A 30 11.04 -0.43 11.59
C LYS A 30 10.47 -1.84 11.62
N ARG A 31 9.19 -1.96 11.32
CA ARG A 31 8.60 -3.25 11.00
C ARG A 31 9.08 -3.68 9.61
N VAL A 32 9.26 -4.98 9.43
CA VAL A 32 9.73 -5.59 8.19
C VAL A 32 8.80 -6.75 7.87
N GLY A 33 8.38 -6.89 6.62
CA GLY A 33 7.43 -7.93 6.19
C GLY A 33 5.99 -7.45 6.08
N GLU A 34 5.06 -8.25 6.60
CA GLU A 34 3.62 -8.09 6.42
C GLU A 34 2.95 -7.38 7.61
N TYR A 35 1.91 -6.60 7.30
CA TYR A 35 1.20 -5.75 8.26
C TYR A 35 -0.31 -5.87 8.09
N ASP A 36 -0.98 -6.33 9.15
CA ASP A 36 -2.43 -6.24 9.23
C ASP A 36 -2.85 -4.83 9.62
N LEU A 37 -3.53 -4.14 8.72
CA LEU A 37 -4.16 -2.85 8.97
C LEU A 37 -5.68 -3.01 8.98
N ASN A 38 -6.30 -2.36 9.95
CA ASN A 38 -7.76 -2.22 10.00
C ASN A 38 -8.10 -0.76 9.73
N ILE A 39 -8.55 -0.46 8.52
CA ILE A 39 -8.93 0.91 8.12
C ILE A 39 -10.39 1.12 8.48
N HIS A 40 -10.69 2.19 9.24
CA HIS A 40 -12.07 2.57 9.51
C HIS A 40 -12.68 3.25 8.27
N ALA A 41 -13.81 2.74 7.78
CA ALA A 41 -14.54 3.31 6.65
C ALA A 41 -14.80 4.82 6.79
N GLU A 42 -15.09 5.28 8.01
CA GLU A 42 -15.31 6.70 8.33
C GLU A 42 -14.08 7.58 8.00
N SER A 43 -12.87 7.06 8.18
CA SER A 43 -11.63 7.78 7.83
C SER A 43 -11.47 7.99 6.32
N LEU A 44 -12.18 7.20 5.52
CA LEU A 44 -12.27 7.32 4.06
C LEU A 44 -13.50 8.12 3.61
N GLY A 45 -14.27 8.68 4.55
CA GLY A 45 -15.52 9.39 4.28
C GLY A 45 -16.70 8.47 3.92
N ILE A 46 -16.61 7.17 4.20
CA ILE A 46 -17.66 6.19 3.92
C ILE A 46 -18.52 6.03 5.18
N ALA A 47 -19.76 6.53 5.12
CA ALA A 47 -20.69 6.50 6.25
C ALA A 47 -21.59 5.24 6.28
N ASP A 48 -21.84 4.63 5.12
CA ASP A 48 -22.64 3.40 5.04
C ASP A 48 -21.73 2.17 5.05
N THR A 49 -21.69 1.50 6.19
CA THR A 49 -20.89 0.29 6.37
C THR A 49 -21.71 -0.99 6.19
N GLY A 50 -23.02 -0.90 5.92
CA GLY A 50 -23.88 -2.08 5.78
C GLY A 50 -24.08 -2.89 7.07
N GLY A 51 -23.85 -2.30 8.25
CA GLY A 51 -24.11 -2.93 9.55
C GLY A 51 -22.97 -3.80 10.12
N ILE A 52 -21.80 -3.80 9.49
CA ILE A 52 -20.54 -4.35 10.07
C ILE A 52 -19.76 -3.26 10.82
N ASP A 53 -18.78 -3.65 11.65
CA ASP A 53 -17.90 -2.79 12.49
C ASP A 53 -17.17 -1.65 11.74
N GLY A 54 -17.41 -1.48 10.44
CA GLY A 54 -16.84 -0.39 9.63
C GLY A 54 -15.35 -0.53 9.36
N ARG A 55 -14.67 -1.45 10.04
CA ARG A 55 -13.28 -1.84 9.73
C ARG A 55 -13.21 -2.53 8.37
N ARG A 56 -12.13 -2.24 7.65
CA ARG A 56 -11.73 -2.84 6.39
C ARG A 56 -10.35 -3.44 6.62
N PRO A 57 -10.25 -4.76 6.83
CA PRO A 57 -8.96 -5.40 6.99
C PRO A 57 -8.22 -5.40 5.65
N VAL A 58 -6.98 -4.95 5.68
CA VAL A 58 -6.04 -5.05 4.57
C VAL A 58 -4.72 -5.58 5.12
N MET A 59 -4.09 -6.49 4.39
CA MET A 59 -2.70 -6.84 4.65
C MET A 59 -1.84 -6.01 3.71
N VAL A 60 -0.86 -5.32 4.27
CA VAL A 60 0.17 -4.62 3.51
C VAL A 60 1.42 -5.47 3.56
N SER A 61 1.94 -5.89 2.41
CA SER A 61 3.25 -6.54 2.32
C SER A 61 4.26 -5.53 1.77
N LEU A 62 5.42 -5.45 2.42
CA LEU A 62 6.54 -4.62 1.97
C LEU A 62 7.75 -5.52 1.75
N MET A 63 8.28 -5.54 0.53
CA MET A 63 9.41 -6.38 0.15
C MET A 63 10.44 -5.62 -0.68
N GLY A 64 11.70 -6.01 -0.59
CA GLY A 64 12.83 -5.41 -1.29
C GLY A 64 14.13 -5.51 -0.49
N PRO A 65 15.22 -4.88 -0.95
CA PRO A 65 16.52 -4.98 -0.31
C PRO A 65 16.49 -4.60 1.17
N GLY A 66 16.74 -5.58 2.05
CA GLY A 66 16.73 -5.37 3.50
C GLY A 66 15.36 -5.11 4.14
N ILE A 67 14.26 -5.46 3.45
CA ILE A 67 12.88 -5.41 3.96
C ILE A 67 12.06 -6.60 3.45
N GLY A 68 11.36 -7.30 4.35
CA GLY A 68 10.45 -8.38 3.96
C GLY A 68 11.16 -9.55 3.28
N ASP A 69 10.48 -10.19 2.32
CA ASP A 69 11.05 -11.29 1.54
C ASP A 69 11.73 -10.77 0.27
N GLU A 70 13.04 -10.57 0.36
CA GLU A 70 13.87 -10.11 -0.75
C GLU A 70 13.92 -11.15 -1.89
N ALA A 71 13.81 -12.45 -1.60
CA ALA A 71 13.84 -13.48 -2.64
C ALA A 71 12.55 -13.47 -3.48
N VAL A 72 11.40 -13.21 -2.86
CA VAL A 72 10.14 -13.00 -3.58
C VAL A 72 10.22 -11.73 -4.42
N PHE A 73 10.70 -10.62 -3.85
CA PHE A 73 10.90 -9.37 -4.60
C PHE A 73 11.75 -9.58 -5.86
N GLU A 74 12.95 -10.18 -5.72
CA GLU A 74 13.84 -10.45 -6.86
C GLU A 74 13.20 -11.39 -7.88
N ALA A 75 12.44 -12.39 -7.44
CA ALA A 75 11.76 -13.32 -8.35
C ALA A 75 10.62 -12.66 -9.14
N GLU A 76 9.84 -11.78 -8.52
CA GLU A 76 8.76 -11.05 -9.18
C GLU A 76 9.31 -10.00 -10.15
N TYR A 77 10.41 -9.33 -9.79
CA TYR A 77 11.03 -8.28 -10.61
C TYR A 77 11.98 -8.79 -11.68
N ALA A 78 12.42 -10.06 -11.63
CA ALA A 78 13.36 -10.64 -12.60
C ALA A 78 12.87 -10.56 -14.05
N ASP A 79 11.56 -10.68 -14.27
CA ASP A 79 10.93 -10.71 -15.58
C ASP A 79 10.12 -9.43 -15.90
N GLU A 80 10.17 -8.41 -15.03
CA GLU A 80 9.46 -7.15 -15.28
C GLU A 80 10.12 -6.36 -16.42
N VAL A 81 9.28 -5.80 -17.29
CA VAL A 81 9.73 -4.86 -18.31
C VAL A 81 10.23 -3.59 -17.62
N ASP A 82 11.35 -3.02 -18.11
CA ASP A 82 11.87 -1.75 -17.62
C ASP A 82 10.77 -0.66 -17.59
N GLN A 83 10.34 -0.33 -16.37
CA GLN A 83 9.30 0.66 -16.11
C GLN A 83 9.86 2.09 -16.01
N GLU A 84 11.19 2.27 -15.87
CA GLU A 84 11.79 3.59 -15.66
C GLU A 84 11.37 4.63 -16.72
N PRO A 85 11.29 4.30 -18.03
CA PRO A 85 10.80 5.23 -19.03
C PRO A 85 9.34 5.67 -18.85
N LEU A 86 8.53 4.87 -18.16
CA LEU A 86 7.11 5.13 -17.92
C LEU A 86 6.86 5.89 -16.62
N ILE A 87 7.60 5.56 -15.56
CA ILE A 87 7.35 6.09 -14.21
C ILE A 87 8.42 7.10 -13.74
N GLY A 88 9.56 7.18 -14.43
CA GLY A 88 10.63 8.16 -14.16
C GLY A 88 11.54 7.81 -12.98
N PHE A 89 11.48 6.58 -12.47
CA PHE A 89 12.37 6.04 -11.44
C PHE A 89 12.46 4.52 -11.53
N ILE A 90 13.51 3.95 -10.95
CA ILE A 90 13.68 2.49 -10.83
C ILE A 90 13.02 2.05 -9.51
N PRO A 91 12.03 1.14 -9.54
CA PRO A 91 11.47 0.56 -8.31
C PRO A 91 12.57 -0.16 -7.54
N THR A 92 12.63 0.06 -6.23
CA THR A 92 13.58 -0.64 -5.34
C THR A 92 12.88 -1.53 -4.33
N HIS A 93 11.57 -1.38 -4.17
CA HIS A 93 10.75 -2.09 -3.20
C HIS A 93 9.35 -2.24 -3.79
N ALA A 94 8.65 -3.31 -3.42
CA ALA A 94 7.25 -3.50 -3.74
C ALA A 94 6.38 -3.29 -2.49
N VAL A 95 5.18 -2.76 -2.71
CA VAL A 95 4.15 -2.58 -1.70
C VAL A 95 2.87 -3.24 -2.20
N ASP A 96 2.50 -4.37 -1.62
CA ASP A 96 1.22 -5.02 -1.92
C ASP A 96 0.18 -4.61 -0.90
N VAL A 97 -1.00 -4.23 -1.38
CA VAL A 97 -2.16 -3.94 -0.53
C VAL A 97 -3.24 -4.96 -0.84
N ILE A 98 -3.35 -5.97 0.01
CA ILE A 98 -4.27 -7.08 -0.14
C ILE A 98 -5.53 -6.77 0.66
N ALA A 99 -6.58 -6.33 -0.05
CA ALA A 99 -7.87 -6.09 0.56
C ALA A 99 -8.62 -7.41 0.77
N PHE A 100 -8.95 -7.73 2.02
CA PHE A 100 -9.83 -8.86 2.30
C PHE A 100 -11.28 -8.38 2.15
N CYS A 101 -12.09 -9.12 1.40
CA CYS A 101 -13.46 -8.77 0.97
C CYS A 101 -14.48 -8.62 2.14
N ASN A 102 -14.26 -7.69 3.06
CA ASN A 102 -15.05 -7.42 4.25
C ASN A 102 -15.26 -8.64 5.16
N ARG A 103 -14.35 -9.60 5.14
CA ARG A 103 -14.36 -10.76 6.04
C ARG A 103 -13.12 -10.74 6.93
N PRO A 104 -13.21 -11.23 8.18
CA PRO A 104 -12.02 -11.44 9.02
C PRO A 104 -11.00 -12.34 8.33
N VAL A 105 -9.71 -12.03 8.50
CA VAL A 105 -8.61 -12.91 8.07
C VAL A 105 -8.53 -14.06 9.07
N ASP A 106 -8.60 -15.29 8.58
CA ASP A 106 -8.35 -16.48 9.37
C ASP A 106 -6.85 -16.81 9.27
N HIS A 107 -6.17 -16.87 10.41
CA HIS A 107 -4.75 -17.22 10.53
C HIS A 107 -4.54 -18.64 11.10
N ALA A 108 -5.59 -19.46 11.14
CA ALA A 108 -5.54 -20.84 11.64
C ALA A 108 -4.78 -21.81 10.72
#